data_AF-A0A7X6YVD0-F1
#
_entry.id   AF-A0A7X6YVD0-F1
#
_cell.length_a   1.000
_cell.length_b   1.000
_cell.length_c   1.000
_cell.angle_alpha   90.00
_cell.angle_beta   90.00
_cell.angle_gamma   90.00
#
_symmetry.space_group_name_H-M   'P 1'
#
loop_
_entity.id
_entity.type
_entity.pdbx_description
1 polymer ?
#
loop_
_entity_poly.entity_id
_entity_poly.type
_entity_poly.pdbx_seq_one_letter_code
_entity_poly.pdbx_strand_id
1 'polypeptide(L)'
;RAVEQLTGKPGRLCYQSRSGPVEWLGPSTPEVIREIAAGKGHNLLVVPLSFVSDHVETLYEIDIEYRQMAEALGLRFAVTRALNDDPQFIAALRQLVLNARAD
;
A
#
# COMPACT_ATOMS: atom_id res chain seq x y z
N ARG A 1 12.56 -5.05 -0.26
CA ARG A 1 12.22 -4.67 1.13
C ARG A 1 12.91 -3.34 1.49
N ALA A 2 12.67 -2.29 0.73
CA ALA A 2 13.35 -1.00 0.94
C ALA A 2 12.77 -0.25 2.16
N VAL A 3 11.44 -0.28 2.33
CA VAL A 3 10.74 0.36 3.45
C VAL A 3 11.17 -0.26 4.78
N GLU A 4 11.25 -1.60 4.87
CA GLU A 4 11.66 -2.26 6.10
C GLU A 4 13.13 -1.99 6.46
N GLN A 5 14.01 -1.90 5.45
CA GLN A 5 15.42 -1.55 5.64
C GLN A 5 15.58 -0.12 6.18
N LEU A 6 14.79 0.83 5.66
CA LEU A 6 14.86 2.23 6.08
C LEU A 6 14.21 2.48 7.45
N THR A 7 13.15 1.76 7.79
CA THR A 7 12.35 2.02 9.00
C THR A 7 12.70 1.11 10.18
N GLY A 8 13.35 -0.03 9.91
CA GLY A 8 13.53 -1.09 10.90
C GLY A 8 12.22 -1.73 11.37
N LYS A 9 11.10 -1.47 10.68
CA LYS A 9 9.78 -2.02 11.01
C LYS A 9 9.45 -3.18 10.08
N PRO A 10 8.91 -4.30 10.60
CA PRO A 10 8.48 -5.41 9.76
C PRO A 10 7.25 -5.01 8.92
N GLY A 11 7.28 -5.36 7.64
CA GLY A 11 6.15 -5.19 6.71
C GLY A 11 5.49 -6.53 6.36
N ARG A 12 4.26 -6.46 5.85
CA ARG A 12 3.53 -7.59 5.27
C ARG A 12 3.00 -7.19 3.90
N LEU A 13 3.23 -8.04 2.90
CA LEU A 13 2.61 -7.89 1.58
C LEU A 13 1.19 -8.46 1.62
N CYS A 14 0.23 -7.73 1.05
CA CYS A 14 -1.16 -8.14 0.90
C CYS A 14 -1.73 -7.58 -0.41
N TYR A 15 -2.92 -8.07 -0.78
CA TYR A 15 -3.56 -7.77 -2.05
C TYR A 15 -4.95 -7.19 -1.84
N GLN A 16 -5.36 -6.26 -2.69
CA GLN A 16 -6.61 -5.50 -2.59
C GLN A 16 -7.48 -5.70 -3.83
N SER A 17 -8.67 -5.10 -3.82
CA SER A 17 -9.58 -5.00 -4.97
C SER A 17 -9.99 -6.35 -5.58
N ARG A 18 -10.16 -7.38 -4.73
CA ARG A 18 -10.72 -8.68 -5.16
C ARG A 18 -12.16 -8.49 -5.64
N SER A 19 -12.51 -9.06 -6.79
CA SER A 19 -13.84 -8.97 -7.37
C SER A 19 -14.36 -10.32 -7.87
N GLY A 20 -15.65 -10.59 -7.64
CA GLY A 20 -16.27 -11.84 -8.04
C GLY A 20 -15.74 -13.09 -7.30
N PRO A 21 -16.26 -14.29 -7.66
CA PRO A 21 -16.07 -15.51 -6.88
C PRO A 21 -14.83 -16.33 -7.28
N VAL A 22 -13.88 -15.77 -8.01
CA VAL A 22 -12.67 -16.48 -8.45
C VAL A 22 -11.61 -16.53 -7.34
N GLU A 23 -10.66 -17.45 -7.46
CA GLU A 23 -9.51 -17.49 -6.55
C GLU A 23 -8.57 -16.31 -6.84
N TRP A 24 -8.34 -15.48 -5.83
CA TRP A 24 -7.48 -14.30 -5.89
C TRP A 24 -6.21 -14.51 -5.09
N LEU A 25 -5.15 -13.79 -5.47
CA LEU A 25 -3.93 -13.73 -4.67
C LEU A 25 -4.22 -13.28 -3.23
N GLY A 26 -3.51 -13.89 -2.30
CA GLY A 26 -3.66 -13.63 -0.87
C GLY A 26 -2.34 -13.45 -0.14
N PRO A 27 -2.39 -12.91 1.09
CA PRO A 27 -3.61 -12.57 1.84
C PRO A 27 -4.28 -11.27 1.37
N SER A 28 -5.58 -11.11 1.60
CA SER A 28 -6.25 -9.84 1.31
C SER A 28 -5.90 -8.76 2.34
N THR A 29 -5.98 -7.49 1.94
CA THR A 29 -5.78 -6.37 2.86
C THR A 29 -6.72 -6.43 4.08
N PRO A 30 -8.04 -6.72 3.93
CA PRO A 30 -8.93 -6.96 5.09
C PRO A 30 -8.52 -8.14 5.99
N GLU A 31 -8.05 -9.26 5.43
CA GLU A 31 -7.53 -10.38 6.22
C GLU A 31 -6.36 -9.94 7.09
N VAL A 32 -5.39 -9.25 6.50
CA VAL A 32 -4.20 -8.76 7.21
C VAL A 32 -4.56 -7.74 8.29
N ILE A 33 -5.51 -6.82 8.02
CA ILE A 33 -5.99 -5.85 9.02
C ILE A 33 -6.56 -6.57 10.25
N ARG A 34 -7.42 -7.56 10.05
CA ARG A 34 -8.04 -8.34 11.15
C ARG A 34 -7.00 -9.12 11.95
N GLU A 35 -6.02 -9.73 11.28
CA GLU A 35 -4.94 -10.45 11.96
C GLU A 35 -4.05 -9.52 12.80
N ILE A 36 -3.74 -8.32 12.29
CA ILE A 36 -2.97 -7.32 13.04
C ILE A 36 -3.74 -6.85 14.29
N ALA A 37 -5.05 -6.60 14.14
CA ALA A 37 -5.92 -6.22 15.25
C ALA A 37 -6.08 -7.31 16.32
N ALA A 38 -6.11 -8.59 15.91
CA ALA A 38 -6.15 -9.72 16.83
C ALA A 38 -4.83 -9.94 17.58
N GLY A 39 -3.72 -9.44 17.03
CA GLY A 39 -2.41 -9.47 17.65
C GLY A 39 -2.18 -8.34 18.67
N LYS A 40 -0.90 -8.04 18.95
CA LYS A 40 -0.49 -6.89 19.77
C LYS A 40 -0.30 -5.61 18.95
N GLY A 41 -0.84 -5.56 17.73
CA GLY A 41 -0.70 -4.43 16.82
C GLY A 41 -1.62 -3.28 17.24
N HIS A 42 -1.08 -2.06 17.29
CA HIS A 42 -1.86 -0.85 17.57
C HIS A 42 -1.74 0.22 16.48
N ASN A 43 -0.80 0.05 15.56
CA ASN A 43 -0.52 1.00 14.47
C ASN A 43 -0.39 0.24 13.16
N LEU A 44 -1.03 0.75 12.11
CA LEU A 44 -0.94 0.25 10.75
C LEU A 44 -0.61 1.42 9.81
N LEU A 45 0.48 1.28 9.07
CA LEU A 45 0.81 2.12 7.92
C LEU A 45 0.63 1.30 6.64
N VAL A 46 -0.28 1.73 5.77
CA VAL A 46 -0.49 1.13 4.45
C VAL A 46 0.33 1.89 3.41
N VAL A 47 1.05 1.16 2.58
CA VAL A 47 1.85 1.69 1.47
C VAL A 47 1.33 1.08 0.17
N PRO A 48 0.57 1.81 -0.66
CA PRO A 48 0.10 1.32 -1.96
C PRO A 48 1.26 1.29 -2.95
N LEU A 49 1.85 0.11 -3.16
CA LEU A 49 3.06 -0.07 -3.97
C LEU A 49 2.81 -0.29 -5.47
N SER A 50 1.63 -0.78 -5.84
CA SER A 50 1.33 -1.21 -7.22
C SER A 50 0.88 -0.08 -8.15
N PHE A 51 0.66 1.11 -7.60
CA PHE A 51 0.20 2.27 -8.35
C PHE A 51 1.06 3.49 -8.06
N VAL A 52 1.30 4.28 -9.10
CA VAL A 52 2.14 5.48 -9.01
C VAL A 52 1.32 6.75 -8.82
N SER A 53 0.00 6.70 -9.04
CA SER A 53 -0.90 7.84 -8.89
C SER A 53 -2.05 7.52 -7.94
N ASP A 54 -2.59 8.54 -7.29
CA ASP A 54 -3.82 8.41 -6.52
C ASP A 54 -5.03 8.22 -7.44
N HIS A 55 -5.91 7.30 -7.06
CA HIS A 55 -7.09 6.88 -7.82
C HIS A 55 -8.11 6.23 -6.86
N VAL A 56 -9.22 5.67 -7.35
CA VAL A 56 -10.32 5.21 -6.47
C VAL A 56 -9.85 4.14 -5.46
N GLU A 57 -8.96 3.26 -5.86
CA GLU A 57 -8.43 2.21 -5.00
C GLU A 57 -7.56 2.77 -3.86
N THR A 58 -6.83 3.88 -4.07
CA THR A 58 -6.05 4.50 -2.97
C THR A 58 -6.89 5.44 -2.12
N LEU A 59 -7.66 6.31 -2.77
CA LEU A 59 -8.40 7.40 -2.11
C LEU A 59 -9.67 6.93 -1.41
N TYR A 60 -10.29 5.86 -1.90
CA TYR A 60 -11.56 5.39 -1.38
C TYR A 60 -11.41 4.03 -0.70
N GLU A 61 -10.98 2.99 -1.43
CA GLU A 61 -10.88 1.64 -0.86
C GLU A 61 -9.89 1.61 0.33
N ILE A 62 -8.67 2.15 0.16
CA ILE A 62 -7.69 2.18 1.26
C ILE A 62 -7.96 3.30 2.27
N ASP A 63 -8.01 4.55 1.83
CA ASP A 63 -8.02 5.71 2.75
C ASP A 63 -9.36 5.87 3.50
N ILE A 64 -10.46 5.32 2.96
CA ILE A 64 -11.78 5.39 3.59
C ILE A 64 -12.23 4.01 4.10
N GLU A 65 -12.42 3.03 3.22
CA GLU A 65 -13.05 1.75 3.64
C GLU A 65 -12.16 0.95 4.60
N TYR A 66 -10.88 0.75 4.25
CA TYR A 66 -9.95 0.02 5.10
C TYR A 66 -9.55 0.79 6.34
N ARG A 67 -9.48 2.12 6.26
CA ARG A 67 -9.33 2.98 7.45
C ARG A 67 -10.47 2.76 8.44
N GLN A 68 -11.72 2.86 7.99
CA GLN A 68 -12.89 2.65 8.85
C GLN A 68 -12.88 1.26 9.48
N MET A 69 -12.53 0.22 8.71
CA MET A 69 -12.37 -1.14 9.24
C MET A 69 -11.30 -1.23 10.32
N ALA A 70 -10.13 -0.64 10.09
CA ALA A 70 -9.02 -0.68 11.03
C ALA A 70 -9.34 0.08 12.33
N GLU A 71 -9.94 1.26 12.22
CA GLU A 71 -10.34 2.10 13.36
C GLU A 71 -11.43 1.43 14.19
N ALA A 72 -12.42 0.79 13.56
CA ALA A 72 -13.45 0.00 14.25
C ALA A 72 -12.86 -1.20 15.02
N LEU A 73 -11.69 -1.70 14.61
CA LEU A 73 -10.93 -2.74 15.29
C LEU A 73 -9.91 -2.19 16.31
N GLY A 74 -9.90 -0.88 16.56
CA GLY A 74 -9.02 -0.23 17.54
C GLY A 74 -7.59 0.02 17.07
N LEU A 75 -7.33 -0.07 15.76
CA LEU A 75 -6.02 0.25 15.17
C LEU A 75 -5.92 1.73 14.84
N ARG A 76 -4.75 2.34 15.08
CA ARG A 76 -4.40 3.62 14.44
C ARG A 76 -3.96 3.37 13.01
N PHE A 77 -4.60 4.05 12.06
CA PHE A 77 -4.39 3.82 10.62
C PHE A 77 -3.79 5.06 9.94
N ALA A 78 -2.77 4.83 9.12
CA ALA A 78 -2.23 5.81 8.19
C ALA A 78 -1.99 5.17 6.83
N VAL A 79 -2.06 5.97 5.77
CA VAL A 79 -1.74 5.56 4.39
C VAL A 79 -0.81 6.61 3.78
N THR A 80 0.18 6.17 3.01
CA THR A 80 1.02 7.08 2.23
C THR A 80 0.30 7.50 0.94
N ARG A 81 0.51 8.74 0.49
CA ARG A 81 0.09 9.14 -0.87
C ARG A 81 0.87 8.35 -1.91
N ALA A 82 0.28 8.17 -3.09
CA ALA A 82 1.02 7.69 -4.24
C ALA A 82 2.11 8.69 -4.66
N LEU A 83 3.01 8.29 -5.57
CA LEU A 83 4.11 9.12 -6.04
C LEU A 83 3.62 10.37 -6.77
N ASN A 84 2.49 10.29 -7.46
CA ASN A 84 1.85 11.38 -8.19
C ASN A 84 2.86 12.16 -9.06
N ASP A 85 2.96 13.47 -8.86
CA ASP A 85 3.84 14.39 -9.56
C ASP A 85 5.14 14.68 -8.80
N ASP A 86 5.55 13.80 -7.89
CA ASP A 86 6.79 13.96 -7.13
C ASP A 86 8.00 14.16 -8.07
N PRO A 87 8.77 15.26 -7.92
CA PRO A 87 9.90 15.54 -8.79
C PRO A 87 10.96 14.44 -8.84
N GLN A 88 11.17 13.70 -7.75
CA GLN A 88 12.10 12.56 -7.71
C GLN A 88 11.57 11.39 -8.54
N PHE A 89 10.26 11.15 -8.52
CA PHE A 89 9.64 10.12 -9.37
C PHE A 89 9.77 10.48 -10.85
N ILE A 90 9.49 11.73 -11.22
CA ILE A 90 9.68 12.22 -12.59
C ILE A 90 11.15 12.10 -13.03
N ALA A 91 12.10 12.48 -12.16
CA ALA A 91 13.53 12.33 -12.44
C ALA A 91 13.94 10.87 -12.62
N ALA A 92 13.39 9.95 -11.83
CA ALA A 92 13.64 8.52 -11.96
C ALA A 92 13.12 7.98 -13.30
N LEU A 93 11.89 8.34 -13.70
CA LEU A 93 11.33 7.98 -15.01
C LEU A 93 12.19 8.52 -16.16
N ARG A 94 12.61 9.79 -16.08
CA ARG A 94 13.55 10.38 -17.06
C ARG A 94 14.81 9.54 -17.18
N GLN A 95 15.42 9.15 -16.06
CA GLN A 95 16.66 8.38 -16.08
C GLN A 95 16.46 7.00 -16.70
N LEU A 96 15.36 6.31 -16.38
CA LEU A 96 15.02 5.02 -16.98
C LEU A 96 14.89 5.12 -18.51
N VAL A 97 14.18 6.14 -19.00
CA VAL A 97 14.02 6.38 -20.45
C VAL A 97 15.36 6.67 -21.12
N LEU A 98 16.22 7.48 -20.53
CA LEU A 98 17.54 7.80 -21.10
C LEU A 98 18.45 6.56 -21.14
N ASN A 99 18.43 5.75 -20.08
CA ASN A 99 19.22 4.52 -20.02
C ASN A 99 18.74 3.48 -21.04
N ALA A 100 17.44 3.32 -21.24
CA ALA A 100 16.88 2.37 -22.20
C ALA A 100 17.20 2.69 -23.67
N ARG A 101 17.66 3.91 -23.98
CA ARG A 101 18.08 4.33 -25.32
C ARG A 101 19.58 4.21 -25.55
N ALA A 102 20.35 3.88 -24.50
CA ALA A 102 21.79 3.73 -24.57
C ALA A 102 22.23 2.30 -24.97
N ASP A 103 21.26 1.41 -25.21
CA ASP A 103 21.40 0.10 -25.85
C ASP A 103 21.02 0.18 -27.34
#